data_AF-A0A3M4KQY0-F1
#
_entry.id   AF-A0A3M4KQY0-F1
#
_cell.length_a   1.000
_cell.length_b   1.000
_cell.length_c   1.000
_cell.angle_alpha   90.00
_cell.angle_beta   90.00
_cell.angle_gamma   90.00
#
_symmetry.space_group_name_H-M   'P 1'
#
loop_
_entity.id
_entity.type
_entity.pdbx_description
1 polymer ?
#
loop_
_entity_poly.entity_id
_entity_poly.type
_entity_poly.pdbx_seq_one_letter_code
_entity_poly.pdbx_strand_id
1 'polypeptide(L)'
;MDMSDGKKERSFLATLDLKDGTKLGFSKIASGGSKTEGVEELCANSLLAQSINIRFEPNDEGYYVMFFKGLAPADKVPSMDHDSIKGAGLGIAGNAKESYKSPSKVSPSKEIVSGSVSDDKTQLPQKPITASQPPEQESPIYLAVGASGWVHKTKESGHAYLAQILDCGDSKFSIDCTDAQDVYLKSWRSKNNMQTYKREDFPNKAWFAWMTDCDGTDAVLKLKIIERYNADGSVRP
;
A
#
# COMPACT_ATOMS: atom_id res chain seq x y z
N MET A 1 25.80 -6.44 4.14
CA MET A 1 26.79 -6.45 3.04
C MET A 1 26.42 -5.34 2.09
N ASP A 2 27.39 -4.60 1.55
CA ASP A 2 27.10 -3.73 0.40
C ASP A 2 26.85 -4.61 -0.83
N MET A 3 26.02 -4.12 -1.75
CA MET A 3 25.78 -4.77 -3.04
C MET A 3 26.87 -4.34 -4.01
N SER A 4 27.34 -5.24 -4.86
CA SER A 4 28.17 -4.84 -5.99
C SER A 4 27.38 -3.95 -6.95
N ASP A 5 28.07 -3.02 -7.60
CA ASP A 5 27.41 -1.97 -8.38
C ASP A 5 26.60 -2.52 -9.57
N GLY A 6 27.13 -3.58 -10.20
CA GLY A 6 26.40 -4.37 -11.20
C GLY A 6 25.19 -5.17 -10.69
N LYS A 7 24.89 -5.17 -9.38
CA LYS A 7 23.57 -5.58 -8.82
C LYS A 7 22.67 -4.38 -8.59
N LYS A 8 23.22 -3.24 -8.14
CA LYS A 8 22.49 -1.97 -7.98
C LYS A 8 21.86 -1.57 -9.32
N GLU A 9 22.60 -1.62 -10.43
CA GLU A 9 22.10 -1.29 -11.79
C GLU A 9 21.01 -2.21 -12.35
N ARG A 10 20.95 -3.45 -11.88
CA ARG A 10 19.91 -4.43 -12.26
C ARG A 10 18.77 -4.49 -11.26
N SER A 11 18.80 -3.66 -10.22
CA SER A 11 17.70 -3.51 -9.27
C SER A 11 16.70 -2.46 -9.79
N PHE A 12 15.43 -2.58 -9.41
CA PHE A 12 14.38 -1.62 -9.78
C PHE A 12 13.22 -1.63 -8.78
N LEU A 13 12.41 -0.57 -8.78
CA LEU A 13 11.13 -0.49 -8.09
C LEU A 13 10.00 -0.62 -9.11
N ALA A 14 9.00 -1.44 -8.81
CA ALA A 14 7.84 -1.62 -9.68
C ALA A 14 6.53 -1.71 -8.88
N THR A 15 5.42 -1.29 -9.50
CA THR A 15 4.07 -1.64 -9.05
C THR A 15 3.71 -3.02 -9.56
N LEU A 16 3.03 -3.84 -8.75
CA LEU A 16 2.66 -5.21 -9.10
C LEU A 16 1.15 -5.47 -8.88
N ASP A 17 0.43 -5.67 -9.97
CA ASP A 17 -1.00 -6.03 -10.02
C ASP A 17 -1.19 -7.39 -10.73
N LEU A 18 -2.41 -7.95 -10.74
CA LEU A 18 -2.79 -8.95 -11.75
C LEU A 18 -2.95 -8.31 -13.13
N LYS A 19 -2.83 -9.11 -14.20
CA LYS A 19 -3.05 -8.69 -15.59
C LYS A 19 -4.41 -8.00 -15.86
N ASP A 20 -5.46 -8.41 -15.16
CA ASP A 20 -6.80 -7.79 -15.27
C ASP A 20 -6.92 -6.42 -14.58
N GLY A 21 -5.86 -5.97 -13.88
CA GLY A 21 -5.82 -4.72 -13.11
C GLY A 21 -6.21 -4.90 -11.64
N THR A 22 -6.56 -6.10 -11.19
CA THR A 22 -6.85 -6.38 -9.78
C THR A 22 -5.59 -6.17 -8.95
N LYS A 23 -5.69 -5.30 -7.94
CA LYS A 23 -4.57 -4.93 -7.08
C LYS A 23 -4.22 -6.07 -6.13
N LEU A 24 -2.92 -6.25 -5.91
CA LEU A 24 -2.40 -7.14 -4.87
C LEU A 24 -2.31 -6.38 -3.53
N GLY A 25 -2.37 -7.09 -2.40
CA GLY A 25 -2.15 -6.50 -1.08
C GLY A 25 -2.39 -7.47 0.08
N PHE A 26 -2.04 -7.03 1.29
CA PHE A 26 -2.09 -7.84 2.51
C PHE A 26 -3.44 -7.69 3.24
N SER A 27 -4.53 -7.90 2.51
CA SER A 27 -5.88 -7.84 3.05
C SER A 27 -6.86 -8.74 2.29
N LYS A 28 -7.67 -9.51 3.02
CA LYS A 28 -8.80 -10.27 2.46
C LYS A 28 -10.09 -9.45 2.54
N ILE A 29 -11.15 -9.93 1.89
CA ILE A 29 -12.49 -9.33 2.02
C ILE A 29 -13.17 -9.89 3.26
N ALA A 30 -13.74 -9.00 4.08
CA ALA A 30 -14.41 -9.36 5.31
C ALA A 30 -15.82 -9.90 5.08
N SER A 31 -16.30 -10.72 6.02
CA SER A 31 -17.66 -11.27 6.04
C SER A 31 -18.72 -10.20 5.74
N GLY A 32 -19.42 -10.34 4.61
CA GLY A 32 -20.37 -9.34 4.10
C GLY A 32 -19.87 -8.52 2.90
N GLY A 33 -18.67 -8.79 2.37
CA GLY A 33 -18.24 -8.39 1.01
C GLY A 33 -17.89 -6.91 0.80
N SER A 34 -18.15 -6.04 1.78
CA SER A 34 -18.15 -4.58 1.62
C SER A 34 -16.94 -3.87 2.26
N LYS A 35 -16.06 -4.62 2.92
CA LYS A 35 -14.87 -4.10 3.62
C LYS A 35 -13.72 -5.10 3.48
N THR A 36 -12.49 -4.62 3.67
CA THR A 36 -11.30 -5.48 3.79
C THR A 36 -10.86 -5.61 5.25
N GLU A 37 -10.16 -6.69 5.57
CA GLU A 37 -9.47 -6.92 6.84
C GLU A 37 -8.00 -7.26 6.59
N GLY A 38 -7.09 -6.75 7.43
CA GLY A 38 -5.65 -6.95 7.26
C GLY A 38 -5.20 -8.37 7.60
N VAL A 39 -4.27 -8.91 6.81
CA VAL A 39 -3.64 -10.23 7.00
C VAL A 39 -2.13 -10.15 6.73
N GLU A 40 -1.40 -11.24 6.91
CA GLU A 40 0.06 -11.28 6.65
C GLU A 40 0.38 -11.87 5.27
N GLU A 41 -0.51 -12.70 4.73
CA GLU A 41 -0.46 -13.32 3.42
C GLU A 41 -0.93 -12.37 2.31
N LEU A 42 -0.38 -12.54 1.12
CA LEU A 42 -0.66 -11.73 -0.05
C LEU A 42 -1.95 -12.20 -0.74
N CYS A 43 -2.86 -11.27 -1.02
CA CYS A 43 -4.10 -11.50 -1.74
C CYS A 43 -4.13 -10.66 -3.03
N ALA A 44 -4.75 -11.17 -4.09
CA ALA A 44 -5.39 -10.33 -5.11
C ALA A 44 -6.79 -9.97 -4.60
N ASN A 45 -7.17 -8.69 -4.59
CA ASN A 45 -8.42 -8.24 -3.95
C ASN A 45 -9.06 -7.08 -4.73
N SER A 46 -10.28 -7.28 -5.20
CA SER A 46 -10.99 -6.33 -6.07
C SER A 46 -11.51 -5.06 -5.36
N LEU A 47 -11.36 -4.95 -4.04
CA LEU A 47 -11.67 -3.74 -3.27
C LEU A 47 -10.46 -2.83 -3.05
N LEU A 48 -9.24 -3.30 -3.38
CA LEU A 48 -8.03 -2.50 -3.26
C LEU A 48 -7.89 -1.54 -4.46
N ALA A 49 -7.64 -0.27 -4.18
CA ALA A 49 -7.45 0.78 -5.18
C ALA A 49 -5.96 1.09 -5.47
N GLN A 50 -5.06 0.75 -4.54
CA GLN A 50 -3.62 1.03 -4.64
C GLN A 50 -2.84 -0.25 -4.96
N SER A 51 -1.91 -0.16 -5.89
CA SER A 51 -0.91 -1.22 -6.13
C SER A 51 0.09 -1.32 -4.98
N ILE A 52 0.70 -2.49 -4.78
CA ILE A 52 1.90 -2.64 -3.95
C ILE A 52 3.15 -2.18 -4.73
N ASN A 53 4.06 -1.48 -4.03
CA ASN A 53 5.40 -1.19 -4.52
C ASN A 53 6.35 -2.31 -4.09
N ILE A 54 6.98 -3.00 -5.04
CA ILE A 54 7.99 -4.03 -4.80
C ILE A 54 9.34 -3.57 -5.37
N ARG A 55 10.39 -3.59 -4.54
CA ARG A 55 11.78 -3.50 -5.02
C ARG A 55 12.27 -4.90 -5.36
N PHE A 56 12.84 -5.04 -6.54
CA PHE A 56 13.48 -6.26 -7.02
C PHE A 56 15.00 -6.05 -6.96
N GLU A 57 15.73 -6.93 -6.28
CA GLU A 57 17.20 -6.89 -6.15
C GLU A 57 17.80 -8.24 -6.60
N PRO A 58 18.73 -8.29 -7.57
CA PRO A 58 19.24 -9.54 -8.11
C PRO A 58 20.29 -10.19 -7.19
N ASN A 59 20.13 -11.49 -6.94
CA ASN A 59 21.14 -12.34 -6.31
C ASN A 59 22.17 -12.86 -7.35
N ASP A 60 23.18 -13.58 -6.89
CA ASP A 60 24.24 -14.15 -7.74
C ASP A 60 23.78 -15.37 -8.57
N GLU A 61 22.63 -15.96 -8.24
CA GLU A 61 22.04 -17.10 -8.94
C GLU A 61 21.12 -16.68 -10.10
N GLY A 62 20.90 -15.38 -10.32
CA GLY A 62 20.03 -14.84 -11.38
C GLY A 62 18.55 -14.73 -11.01
N TYR A 63 18.21 -14.76 -9.72
CA TYR A 63 16.86 -14.56 -9.19
C TYR A 63 16.78 -13.22 -8.44
N TYR A 64 15.59 -12.63 -8.37
CA TYR A 64 15.33 -11.41 -7.63
C TYR A 64 14.81 -11.71 -6.22
N VAL A 65 15.43 -11.10 -5.22
CA VAL A 65 14.84 -10.93 -3.89
C VAL A 65 13.78 -9.83 -3.99
N MET A 66 12.57 -10.11 -3.50
CA MET A 66 11.44 -9.18 -3.55
C MET A 66 11.20 -8.51 -2.19
N PHE A 67 11.21 -7.17 -2.17
CA PHE A 67 11.00 -6.36 -0.96
C PHE A 67 9.74 -5.51 -1.07
N PHE A 68 8.87 -5.56 -0.07
CA PHE A 68 7.73 -4.67 0.03
C PHE A 68 8.17 -3.25 0.44
N LYS A 69 7.74 -2.25 -0.32
CA LYS A 69 8.05 -0.82 -0.14
C LYS A 69 6.78 0.03 0.04
N GLY A 70 5.76 -0.54 0.67
CA GLY A 70 4.47 0.12 0.89
C GLY A 70 3.55 0.07 -0.32
N LEU A 71 2.52 0.91 -0.29
CA LEU A 71 1.57 1.08 -1.39
C LEU A 71 2.04 2.19 -2.32
N ALA A 72 1.78 2.04 -3.62
CA ALA A 72 1.84 3.14 -4.58
C ALA A 72 0.89 4.28 -4.13
N PRO A 73 1.21 5.56 -4.42
CA PRO A 73 0.23 6.63 -4.28
C PRO A 73 -1.07 6.24 -4.99
N ALA A 74 -2.23 6.54 -4.39
CA ALA A 74 -3.50 6.32 -5.07
C ALA A 74 -3.50 7.04 -6.41
N ASP A 75 -3.89 6.33 -7.48
CA ASP A 75 -4.01 6.91 -8.81
C ASP A 75 -4.85 8.19 -8.72
N LYS A 76 -4.35 9.29 -9.29
CA LYS A 76 -5.12 10.53 -9.41
C LYS A 76 -6.22 10.33 -10.44
N VAL A 77 -7.28 9.63 -10.03
CA VAL A 77 -8.56 9.62 -10.73
C VAL A 77 -8.92 11.09 -10.98
N PRO A 78 -9.03 11.54 -12.23
CA PRO A 78 -9.54 12.88 -12.51
C PRO A 78 -10.94 12.95 -11.90
N SER A 79 -11.18 13.91 -11.01
CA SER A 79 -12.56 14.18 -10.62
C SER A 79 -13.30 14.61 -11.88
N MET A 80 -14.21 13.75 -12.35
CA MET A 80 -15.33 14.25 -13.13
C MET A 80 -16.15 15.09 -12.17
N ASP A 81 -15.85 16.38 -12.15
CA ASP A 81 -16.62 17.36 -11.42
C ASP A 81 -18.06 17.25 -11.94
N HIS A 82 -18.94 16.73 -11.09
CA HIS A 82 -20.36 16.53 -11.41
C HIS A 82 -21.06 17.88 -11.33
N ASP A 83 -20.67 18.78 -12.23
CA ASP A 83 -20.95 20.19 -12.11
C ASP A 83 -22.39 20.50 -12.55
N SER A 84 -23.23 20.68 -11.53
CA SER A 84 -24.31 21.66 -11.51
C SER A 84 -25.30 21.67 -12.69
N ILE A 85 -26.06 20.58 -12.89
CA ILE A 85 -27.42 20.74 -13.46
C ILE A 85 -28.35 21.35 -12.40
N LYS A 86 -28.17 22.66 -12.15
CA LYS A 86 -29.13 23.52 -11.44
C LYS A 86 -29.94 24.28 -12.48
N GLY A 87 -31.26 24.05 -12.55
CA GLY A 87 -32.14 24.96 -13.29
C GLY A 87 -33.45 24.40 -13.84
N ALA A 88 -34.42 24.07 -12.99
CA ALA A 88 -35.85 24.11 -13.35
C ALA A 88 -36.70 24.20 -12.07
N GLY A 89 -37.06 25.42 -11.65
CA GLY A 89 -37.94 25.63 -10.50
C GLY A 89 -39.39 25.88 -10.92
N LEU A 90 -40.32 25.06 -10.41
CA LEU A 90 -41.75 25.37 -10.36
C LEU A 90 -42.27 24.91 -9.00
N GLY A 91 -42.87 25.82 -8.23
CA GLY A 91 -43.43 25.53 -6.92
C GLY A 91 -44.85 26.07 -6.78
N ILE A 92 -45.65 25.41 -5.93
CA ILE A 92 -46.94 25.91 -5.43
C ILE A 92 -46.94 25.69 -3.91
N ALA A 93 -47.51 26.64 -3.17
CA ALA A 93 -47.45 26.68 -1.70
C ALA A 93 -48.76 26.25 -1.02
N GLY A 94 -48.68 25.86 0.27
CA GLY A 94 -49.81 25.61 1.17
C GLY A 94 -49.40 25.86 2.63
N ASN A 95 -50.29 26.42 3.46
CA ASN A 95 -49.97 27.03 4.77
C ASN A 95 -50.66 26.37 5.98
N ALA A 96 -49.92 26.21 7.10
CA ALA A 96 -50.31 26.39 8.52
C ALA A 96 -49.06 26.09 9.40
N LYS A 97 -48.62 26.83 10.44
CA LYS A 97 -49.26 27.40 11.67
C LYS A 97 -49.76 26.31 12.64
N GLU A 98 -49.52 26.31 13.96
CA GLU A 98 -49.05 27.30 14.97
C GLU A 98 -47.93 26.69 15.88
N SER A 99 -46.96 27.38 16.52
CA SER A 99 -46.93 28.51 17.49
C SER A 99 -47.34 28.18 18.95
N TYR A 100 -46.37 28.23 19.89
CA TYR A 100 -46.54 28.67 21.31
C TYR A 100 -45.22 29.27 21.87
N LYS A 101 -45.25 29.94 23.05
CA LYS A 101 -44.23 30.93 23.51
C LYS A 101 -43.53 30.58 24.84
N SER A 102 -42.31 31.10 25.03
CA SER A 102 -41.65 31.34 26.33
C SER A 102 -42.20 32.60 27.04
N PRO A 103 -41.92 32.87 28.35
CA PRO A 103 -40.62 33.32 28.89
C PRO A 103 -40.24 32.60 30.23
N SER A 104 -39.13 32.84 30.97
CA SER A 104 -38.51 34.11 31.41
C SER A 104 -37.03 33.98 31.87
N LYS A 105 -36.40 35.12 32.20
CA LYS A 105 -35.01 35.29 32.65
C LYS A 105 -34.89 35.33 34.19
N VAL A 106 -33.66 35.21 34.73
CA VAL A 106 -32.99 36.25 35.55
C VAL A 106 -31.54 35.82 35.94
N SER A 107 -30.65 36.81 36.04
CA SER A 107 -29.34 36.77 36.73
C SER A 107 -29.11 38.19 37.31
N PRO A 108 -28.28 38.41 38.36
CA PRO A 108 -26.89 38.86 38.09
C PRO A 108 -25.81 38.66 39.21
N SER A 109 -24.52 38.76 38.81
CA SER A 109 -23.35 39.43 39.46
C SER A 109 -23.08 39.35 40.99
N LYS A 110 -21.87 38.98 41.47
CA LYS A 110 -20.68 39.82 41.89
C LYS A 110 -19.72 38.90 42.73
N GLU A 111 -18.44 39.14 43.09
CA GLU A 111 -17.29 40.03 42.75
C GLU A 111 -15.98 39.36 43.29
N ILE A 112 -14.84 39.29 42.58
CA ILE A 112 -13.69 40.24 42.39
C ILE A 112 -12.62 40.29 43.54
N VAL A 113 -11.32 40.22 43.14
CA VAL A 113 -10.05 40.72 43.80
C VAL A 113 -9.14 39.80 44.70
N SER A 114 -8.05 39.33 44.07
CA SER A 114 -6.59 39.51 44.39
C SER A 114 -5.78 38.78 45.49
N GLY A 115 -4.51 38.48 45.11
CA GLY A 115 -3.31 38.38 45.97
C GLY A 115 -2.66 36.98 46.00
N SER A 116 -1.34 36.77 45.90
CA SER A 116 -0.18 37.66 45.60
C SER A 116 1.01 36.82 45.07
N VAL A 117 2.05 37.45 44.53
CA VAL A 117 3.25 36.81 43.92
C VAL A 117 4.31 36.43 44.97
N SER A 118 5.06 35.34 44.71
CA SER A 118 6.48 35.22 45.10
C SER A 118 7.22 34.32 44.11
N ASP A 119 8.39 34.76 43.64
CA ASP A 119 9.34 33.94 42.89
C ASP A 119 10.14 33.03 43.83
N ASP A 120 10.60 31.88 43.33
CA ASP A 120 11.95 31.37 43.60
C ASP A 120 12.50 30.57 42.41
N LYS A 121 13.82 30.43 42.33
CA LYS A 121 14.58 30.26 41.09
C LYS A 121 15.51 29.05 41.14
N THR A 122 15.06 27.92 40.59
CA THR A 122 15.94 26.77 40.31
C THR A 122 15.86 26.37 38.85
N GLN A 123 16.83 26.83 38.05
CA GLN A 123 17.01 26.36 36.67
C GLN A 123 17.68 24.99 36.68
N LEU A 124 16.96 23.95 36.26
CA LEU A 124 17.56 22.66 35.96
C LEU A 124 18.41 22.80 34.67
N PRO A 125 19.68 22.34 34.66
CA PRO A 125 20.54 22.49 33.49
C PRO A 125 20.00 21.65 32.33
N GLN A 126 19.74 22.30 31.19
CA GLN A 126 19.42 21.61 29.95
C GLN A 126 20.61 20.73 29.54
N LYS A 127 20.41 19.41 29.64
CA LYS A 127 21.37 18.41 29.17
C LYS A 127 21.51 18.61 27.64
N PRO A 128 22.73 18.87 27.10
CA PRO A 128 22.89 19.06 25.67
C PRO A 128 22.35 17.87 24.89
N ILE A 129 21.55 18.14 23.85
CA ILE A 129 21.08 17.11 22.94
C ILE A 129 22.30 16.69 22.10
N THR A 130 22.88 15.54 22.44
CA THR A 130 23.97 14.94 21.68
C THR A 130 23.52 14.74 20.23
N ALA A 131 24.43 14.97 19.27
CA ALA A 131 24.12 14.98 17.85
C ALA A 131 23.38 13.71 17.39
N SER A 132 22.48 13.89 16.43
CA SER A 132 21.57 12.89 15.88
C SER A 132 22.26 11.55 15.65
N GLN A 133 21.70 10.48 16.24
CA GLN A 133 21.86 9.16 15.63
C GLN A 133 21.27 9.24 14.20
N PRO A 134 21.86 8.58 13.19
CA PRO A 134 21.17 8.41 11.92
C PRO A 134 19.82 7.71 12.18
N PRO A 135 18.76 8.03 11.42
CA PRO A 135 17.46 7.40 11.62
C PRO A 135 17.61 5.89 11.55
N GLU A 136 17.08 5.19 12.56
CA GLU A 136 17.20 3.74 12.67
C GLU A 136 16.60 3.08 11.43
N GLN A 137 17.46 2.45 10.62
CA GLN A 137 17.07 1.97 9.31
C GLN A 137 16.06 0.82 9.47
N GLU A 138 14.79 1.10 9.16
CA GLU A 138 13.71 0.13 9.30
C GLU A 138 14.08 -1.20 8.63
N SER A 139 13.91 -2.29 9.38
CA SER A 139 14.26 -3.63 8.91
C SER A 139 13.47 -3.95 7.62
N PRO A 140 14.14 -4.42 6.55
CA PRO A 140 13.48 -4.68 5.28
C PRO A 140 12.32 -5.66 5.43
N ILE A 141 11.19 -5.34 4.81
CA ILE A 141 10.06 -6.26 4.67
C ILE A 141 10.22 -6.99 3.34
N TYR A 142 10.40 -8.31 3.42
CA TYR A 142 10.46 -9.21 2.28
C TYR A 142 9.05 -9.68 1.91
N LEU A 143 8.80 -9.90 0.63
CA LEU A 143 7.84 -10.93 0.21
C LEU A 143 8.52 -12.29 0.39
N ALA A 144 7.78 -13.28 0.87
CA ALA A 144 8.29 -14.58 1.30
C ALA A 144 7.34 -15.73 0.95
N VAL A 145 7.86 -16.96 0.91
CA VAL A 145 7.06 -18.19 0.66
C VAL A 145 7.08 -19.06 1.91
N GLY A 146 5.90 -19.27 2.51
CA GLY A 146 5.72 -20.12 3.69
C GLY A 146 5.98 -21.59 3.38
N ALA A 147 6.12 -22.43 4.41
CA ALA A 147 6.28 -23.88 4.21
C ALA A 147 5.09 -24.55 3.47
N SER A 148 3.92 -23.90 3.49
CA SER A 148 2.70 -24.27 2.80
C SER A 148 2.52 -23.64 1.40
N GLY A 149 3.51 -22.88 0.89
CA GLY A 149 3.45 -22.22 -0.42
C GLY A 149 2.77 -20.84 -0.44
N TRP A 150 2.12 -20.42 0.64
CA TRP A 150 1.53 -19.08 0.74
C TRP A 150 2.57 -17.97 0.64
N VAL A 151 2.30 -17.00 -0.25
CA VAL A 151 3.08 -15.77 -0.34
C VAL A 151 2.66 -14.85 0.81
N HIS A 152 3.62 -14.31 1.56
CA HIS A 152 3.36 -13.46 2.73
C HIS A 152 4.46 -12.40 2.91
N LYS A 153 4.26 -11.45 3.82
CA LYS A 153 5.29 -10.49 4.23
C LYS A 153 6.06 -10.97 5.46
N THR A 154 7.37 -10.71 5.54
CA THR A 154 8.19 -11.03 6.71
C THR A 154 9.38 -10.08 6.86
N LYS A 155 10.02 -10.06 8.03
CA LYS A 155 11.34 -9.42 8.26
C LYS A 155 12.50 -10.42 8.15
N GLU A 156 12.21 -11.71 7.98
CA GLU A 156 13.19 -12.80 7.96
C GLU A 156 13.66 -13.10 6.52
N SER A 157 14.89 -12.70 6.20
CA SER A 157 15.49 -12.87 4.87
C SER A 157 15.58 -14.34 4.42
N GLY A 158 15.70 -15.28 5.35
CA GLY A 158 15.78 -16.73 5.08
C GLY A 158 14.50 -17.35 4.49
N HIS A 159 13.41 -16.59 4.39
CA HIS A 159 12.14 -17.04 3.79
C HIS A 159 11.74 -16.24 2.54
N ALA A 160 12.58 -15.29 2.10
CA ALA A 160 12.28 -14.40 0.98
C ALA A 160 11.95 -15.13 -0.33
N TYR A 161 10.99 -14.57 -1.07
CA TYR A 161 10.60 -15.03 -2.40
C TYR A 161 11.74 -14.69 -3.37
N LEU A 162 12.43 -15.72 -3.86
CA LEU A 162 13.43 -15.62 -4.92
C LEU A 162 12.73 -15.86 -6.27
N ALA A 163 12.45 -14.79 -7.00
CA ALA A 163 11.71 -14.82 -8.25
C ALA A 163 12.62 -14.78 -9.48
N GLN A 164 12.47 -15.72 -10.41
CA GLN A 164 12.86 -15.51 -11.80
C GLN A 164 11.70 -14.83 -12.53
N ILE A 165 11.95 -13.71 -13.19
CA ILE A 165 10.94 -13.04 -14.03
C ILE A 165 10.93 -13.75 -15.39
N LEU A 166 9.75 -14.13 -15.87
CA LEU A 166 9.57 -14.78 -17.16
C LEU A 166 8.62 -13.98 -18.07
N ASP A 167 8.95 -14.00 -19.36
CA ASP A 167 8.15 -13.45 -20.46
C ASP A 167 6.73 -14.05 -20.49
N CYS A 168 5.72 -13.23 -20.86
CA CYS A 168 4.35 -13.68 -21.06
C CYS A 168 3.92 -13.51 -22.52
N GLY A 169 3.88 -14.62 -23.27
CA GLY A 169 3.63 -14.59 -24.71
C GLY A 169 4.87 -14.14 -25.47
N ASP A 170 4.70 -13.38 -26.56
CA ASP A 170 5.80 -12.94 -27.42
C ASP A 170 6.58 -11.72 -26.88
N SER A 171 6.04 -11.05 -25.85
CA SER A 171 6.63 -9.87 -25.22
C SER A 171 7.72 -10.26 -24.21
N LYS A 172 8.96 -9.85 -24.48
CA LYS A 172 10.09 -10.07 -23.57
C LYS A 172 10.16 -9.04 -22.46
N PHE A 173 10.45 -9.48 -21.24
CA PHE A 173 10.71 -8.59 -20.11
C PHE A 173 11.99 -7.78 -20.32
N SER A 174 11.93 -6.48 -20.07
CA SER A 174 13.07 -5.57 -20.02
C SER A 174 12.95 -4.61 -18.83
N ILE A 175 14.07 -4.36 -18.16
CA ILE A 175 14.16 -3.34 -17.09
C ILE A 175 13.99 -1.93 -17.69
N ASP A 176 14.45 -1.72 -18.93
CA ASP A 176 14.44 -0.41 -19.59
C ASP A 176 13.08 -0.07 -20.24
N CYS A 177 12.11 -1.01 -20.22
CA CYS A 177 10.75 -0.73 -20.66
C CYS A 177 10.05 0.26 -19.72
N THR A 178 9.41 1.28 -20.29
CA THR A 178 8.65 2.33 -19.57
C THR A 178 7.19 1.95 -19.28
N ASP A 179 6.65 1.02 -20.07
CA ASP A 179 5.25 0.59 -19.98
C ASP A 179 5.06 -0.56 -18.97
N ALA A 180 3.80 -0.89 -18.71
CA ALA A 180 3.46 -2.07 -17.92
C ALA A 180 3.66 -3.34 -18.75
N GLN A 181 4.38 -4.31 -18.19
CA GLN A 181 4.72 -5.58 -18.82
C GLN A 181 3.94 -6.71 -18.14
N ASP A 182 3.36 -7.60 -18.95
CA ASP A 182 2.79 -8.86 -18.45
C ASP A 182 3.95 -9.85 -18.24
N VAL A 183 4.06 -10.42 -17.04
CA VAL A 183 5.13 -11.36 -16.66
C VAL A 183 4.60 -12.47 -15.77
N TYR A 184 5.34 -13.59 -15.68
CA TYR A 184 5.24 -14.52 -14.58
C TYR A 184 6.41 -14.33 -13.61
N LEU A 185 6.15 -14.51 -12.30
CA LEU A 185 7.21 -14.57 -11.29
C LEU A 185 7.36 -16.03 -10.85
N LYS A 186 8.46 -16.67 -11.25
CA LYS A 186 8.73 -18.09 -11.00
C LYS A 186 9.55 -18.28 -9.74
N SER A 187 9.01 -19.03 -8.79
CA SER A 187 9.65 -19.36 -7.51
C SER A 187 10.91 -20.21 -7.72
N TRP A 188 12.04 -19.78 -7.17
CA TRP A 188 13.22 -20.63 -7.01
C TRP A 188 12.92 -21.88 -6.16
N ARG A 189 11.98 -21.79 -5.21
CA ARG A 189 11.72 -22.83 -4.22
C ARG A 189 10.86 -23.97 -4.79
N SER A 190 9.67 -23.65 -5.30
CA SER A 190 8.75 -24.66 -5.85
C SER A 190 9.02 -24.98 -7.32
N LYS A 191 9.73 -24.10 -8.04
CA LYS A 191 9.86 -24.08 -9.50
C LYS A 191 8.54 -23.88 -10.25
N ASN A 192 7.46 -23.49 -9.57
CA ASN A 192 6.21 -23.03 -10.17
C ASN A 192 6.22 -21.50 -10.36
N ASN A 193 5.28 -20.99 -11.15
CA ASN A 193 4.94 -19.57 -11.15
C ASN A 193 4.19 -19.18 -9.86
N MET A 194 4.17 -17.89 -9.53
CA MET A 194 3.21 -17.35 -8.56
C MET A 194 1.80 -17.56 -9.12
N GLN A 195 0.89 -17.95 -8.24
CA GLN A 195 -0.44 -18.47 -8.58
C GLN A 195 -1.52 -17.81 -7.75
N THR A 196 -2.73 -17.74 -8.29
CA THR A 196 -3.96 -17.40 -7.56
C THR A 196 -4.66 -18.68 -7.12
N TYR A 197 -5.09 -18.74 -5.86
CA TYR A 197 -5.78 -19.91 -5.29
C TYR A 197 -6.88 -19.48 -4.31
N LYS A 198 -7.88 -20.36 -4.09
CA LYS A 198 -9.08 -20.10 -3.27
C LYS A 198 -9.70 -18.72 -3.56
N ARG A 199 -10.23 -18.57 -4.77
CA ARG A 199 -11.06 -17.41 -5.12
C ARG A 199 -12.37 -17.46 -4.32
N GLU A 200 -12.70 -16.35 -3.67
CA GLU A 200 -13.96 -16.13 -2.95
C GLU A 200 -14.69 -14.93 -3.58
N ASP A 201 -15.90 -15.16 -4.10
CA ASP A 201 -16.76 -14.15 -4.75
C ASP A 201 -17.93 -13.74 -3.84
N PHE A 202 -18.24 -12.44 -3.80
CA PHE A 202 -19.24 -11.86 -2.89
C PHE A 202 -20.45 -11.27 -3.67
N PRO A 203 -21.64 -11.14 -3.05
CA PRO A 203 -22.86 -10.71 -3.74
C PRO A 203 -22.82 -9.32 -4.40
N ASN A 204 -21.91 -8.45 -3.96
CA ASN A 204 -21.64 -7.14 -4.57
C ASN A 204 -20.65 -7.19 -5.74
N LYS A 205 -20.32 -8.38 -6.26
CA LYS A 205 -19.30 -8.66 -7.29
C LYS A 205 -17.85 -8.37 -6.84
N ALA A 206 -17.64 -8.07 -5.56
CA ALA A 206 -16.29 -8.03 -5.02
C ALA A 206 -15.74 -9.45 -4.89
N TRP A 207 -14.42 -9.61 -5.03
CA TRP A 207 -13.78 -10.91 -4.91
C TRP A 207 -12.34 -10.78 -4.43
N PHE A 208 -11.80 -11.83 -3.82
CA PHE A 208 -10.37 -11.95 -3.57
C PHE A 208 -9.89 -13.39 -3.84
N ALA A 209 -8.59 -13.55 -4.02
CA ALA A 209 -7.91 -14.84 -4.07
C ALA A 209 -6.55 -14.71 -3.37
N TRP A 210 -6.10 -15.80 -2.76
CA TRP A 210 -4.80 -15.87 -2.10
C TRP A 210 -3.69 -16.10 -3.12
N MET A 211 -2.49 -15.54 -2.87
CA MET A 211 -1.31 -15.77 -3.69
C MET A 211 -0.49 -16.94 -3.12
N THR A 212 -0.20 -17.93 -3.96
CA THR A 212 0.53 -19.17 -3.62
C THR A 212 1.66 -19.42 -4.64
N ASP A 213 2.55 -20.37 -4.36
CA ASP A 213 3.49 -20.94 -5.34
C ASP A 213 3.40 -22.48 -5.47
N CYS A 214 2.33 -23.10 -4.93
CA CYS A 214 2.22 -24.56 -4.85
C CYS A 214 0.95 -25.19 -5.46
N ASP A 215 -0.23 -24.58 -5.34
CA ASP A 215 -1.53 -25.25 -5.54
C ASP A 215 -2.63 -24.44 -6.25
N GLY A 216 -2.26 -23.41 -7.03
CA GLY A 216 -3.20 -22.51 -7.70
C GLY A 216 -3.12 -22.48 -9.24
N THR A 217 -3.78 -21.47 -9.82
CA THR A 217 -3.73 -21.14 -11.26
C THR A 217 -2.71 -20.03 -11.49
N ASP A 218 -1.79 -20.22 -12.44
CA ASP A 218 -0.68 -19.31 -12.74
C ASP A 218 -1.15 -17.86 -12.94
N ALA A 219 -0.61 -16.97 -12.12
CA ALA A 219 -0.93 -15.55 -12.14
C ALA A 219 -0.05 -14.83 -13.16
N VAL A 220 -0.67 -14.36 -14.25
CA VAL A 220 -0.03 -13.34 -15.09
C VAL A 220 -0.10 -12.01 -14.34
N LEU A 221 1.07 -11.45 -14.03
CA LEU A 221 1.21 -10.23 -13.25
C LEU A 221 1.55 -9.05 -14.15
N LYS A 222 0.94 -7.91 -13.88
CA LYS A 222 1.20 -6.64 -14.55
C LYS A 222 2.25 -5.87 -13.75
N LEU A 223 3.49 -5.92 -14.21
CA LEU A 223 4.64 -5.28 -13.59
C LEU A 223 4.94 -3.97 -14.34
N LYS A 224 4.83 -2.83 -13.66
CA LYS A 224 5.24 -1.52 -14.20
C LYS A 224 6.41 -0.95 -13.40
N ILE A 225 7.53 -0.73 -14.06
CA ILE A 225 8.74 -0.17 -13.44
C ILE A 225 8.56 1.33 -13.23
N ILE A 226 8.81 1.79 -12.00
CA ILE A 226 8.64 3.18 -11.56
C ILE A 226 9.96 3.82 -11.09
N GLU A 227 10.95 3.03 -10.67
CA GLU A 227 12.34 3.49 -10.47
C GLU A 227 13.31 2.46 -11.04
N ARG A 228 14.41 2.93 -11.62
CA ARG A 228 15.60 2.14 -11.99
C ARG A 228 16.80 2.75 -11.26
N TYR A 229 17.84 1.99 -10.97
CA TYR A 229 19.00 2.51 -10.23
C TYR A 229 20.30 2.49 -11.05
N ASN A 230 21.23 3.37 -10.68
CA ASN A 230 22.60 3.43 -11.18
C ASN A 230 23.55 2.56 -10.33
N ALA A 231 24.80 2.48 -10.79
CA ALA A 231 25.91 1.80 -10.12
C ALA A 231 26.10 2.26 -8.65
N ASP A 232 25.93 3.55 -8.38
CA ASP A 232 26.00 4.14 -7.04
C ASP A 232 24.72 3.96 -6.19
N GLY A 233 23.65 3.39 -6.78
CA GLY A 233 22.34 3.25 -6.16
C GLY A 233 21.42 4.47 -6.30
N SER A 234 21.84 5.55 -6.97
CA SER A 234 20.97 6.69 -7.30
C SER A 234 19.87 6.30 -8.28
N VAL A 235 18.72 6.98 -8.23
CA VAL A 235 17.61 6.76 -9.18
C VAL A 235 17.98 7.31 -10.56
N ARG A 236 17.78 6.49 -11.60
CA ARG A 236 17.92 6.90 -13.01
C ARG A 236 16.73 7.79 -13.43
N PRO A 237 16.97 8.86 -14.21
CA PRO A 237 15.92 9.62 -14.90
C PRO A 237 15.03 8.78 -15.81
#